data_AF-A0A7S3W6B2-F1
#
_entry.id   AF-A0A7S3W6B2-F1
#
_cell.length_a   1.000
_cell.length_b   1.000
_cell.length_c   1.000
_cell.angle_alpha   90.00
_cell.angle_beta   90.00
_cell.angle_gamma   90.00
#
_symmetry.space_group_name_H-M   'P 1'
#
loop_
_entity.id
_entity.type
_entity.pdbx_description
1 polymer ?
#
loop_
_entity_poly.entity_id
_entity_poly.type
_entity_poly.pdbx_seq_one_letter_code
_entity_poly.pdbx_strand_id
1 'polypeptide(L)'
;PAAAPPPTAAPPLGAMQPPPGAMQAAAAMRPTGGGVFGGVPVSDAPVADASSAPVPLTSDARLQLSVSKTAGASAAELAIGLRSSGAPLRSIAVALDVPLSLRLSLSPPAPPASGLVSGPRCSITELHAAGATSVGASVTCATAAAAAEQHLLGQVSYTEALSGASHILSFQLPLKPSDLLRPHKISTQQFGAMWPAHAAERKTVVTTAAAAAAPKWPLLARGRALHTCAALGCLPAARLRAGTRPWSAARCTSQRCNAIGMEWSGSTLLLVITGRAGDEQVDTIGMECISAGQLAGSEHTVLVHAKLGLMQGRALELTVRSKELRTTDAVYRQLQELLQQAR
;
A
#
# COMPACT_ATOMS: atom_id res chain seq x y z
N PRO A 1 -19.67 44.74 58.65
CA PRO A 1 -19.71 43.27 58.44
C PRO A 1 -21.12 42.81 58.08
N ALA A 2 -21.39 42.63 56.78
CA ALA A 2 -22.68 42.19 56.26
C ALA A 2 -22.67 40.66 56.05
N ALA A 3 -23.74 40.00 56.50
CA ALA A 3 -23.91 38.56 56.47
C ALA A 3 -24.16 38.02 55.05
N ALA A 4 -23.54 36.89 54.72
CA ALA A 4 -23.67 36.22 53.43
C ALA A 4 -25.04 35.53 53.27
N PRO A 5 -25.64 35.54 52.07
CA PRO A 5 -26.91 34.86 51.80
C PRO A 5 -26.73 33.33 51.66
N PRO A 6 -27.77 32.53 51.97
CA PRO A 6 -27.72 31.07 51.91
C PRO A 6 -27.79 30.51 50.48
N PRO A 7 -27.29 29.28 50.25
CA PRO A 7 -27.19 28.66 48.93
C PRO A 7 -28.54 28.20 48.39
N THR A 8 -28.75 28.44 47.10
CA THR A 8 -29.94 28.06 46.33
C THR A 8 -29.91 26.56 46.01
N ALA A 9 -31.01 25.86 46.30
CA ALA A 9 -31.18 24.44 46.04
C ALA A 9 -31.31 24.15 44.53
N ALA A 10 -30.64 23.08 44.07
CA ALA A 10 -30.69 22.59 42.70
C ALA A 10 -32.02 21.86 42.39
N PRO A 11 -32.52 21.93 41.14
CA PRO A 11 -33.73 21.22 40.74
C PRO A 11 -33.50 19.71 40.55
N PRO A 12 -34.52 18.86 40.74
CA PRO A 12 -34.39 17.42 40.61
C PRO A 12 -34.32 16.97 39.14
N LEU A 13 -33.42 16.02 38.87
CA LEU A 13 -33.31 15.26 37.63
C LEU A 13 -34.56 14.40 37.41
N GLY A 14 -35.33 14.70 36.36
CA GLY A 14 -36.44 13.87 35.89
C GLY A 14 -35.93 12.57 35.27
N ALA A 15 -36.46 11.45 35.75
CA ALA A 15 -36.23 10.12 35.20
C ALA A 15 -36.90 9.97 33.82
N MET A 16 -36.10 9.73 32.78
CA MET A 16 -36.59 9.36 31.45
C MET A 16 -36.89 7.86 31.43
N GLN A 17 -38.16 7.52 31.27
CA GLN A 17 -38.68 6.16 31.20
C GLN A 17 -38.67 5.70 29.72
N PRO A 18 -38.08 4.55 29.38
CA PRO A 18 -38.14 4.04 28.00
C PRO A 18 -39.52 3.44 27.68
N PRO A 19 -39.98 3.54 26.42
CA PRO A 19 -41.29 3.02 26.01
C PRO A 19 -41.31 1.48 25.95
N PRO A 20 -42.44 0.83 26.28
CA PRO A 20 -42.61 -0.60 26.12
C PRO A 20 -43.18 -0.94 24.73
N GLY A 21 -42.68 -2.02 24.12
CA GLY A 21 -43.44 -2.77 23.13
C GLY A 21 -42.68 -3.16 21.88
N ALA A 22 -42.26 -4.43 21.81
CA ALA A 22 -42.48 -5.31 20.67
C ALA A 22 -42.01 -6.73 21.02
N MET A 23 -42.93 -7.56 21.53
CA MET A 23 -42.88 -9.00 21.28
C MET A 23 -43.78 -9.29 20.08
N GLN A 24 -43.22 -9.85 19.02
CA GLN A 24 -43.93 -10.87 18.23
C GLN A 24 -42.93 -11.80 17.56
N ALA A 25 -43.13 -13.09 17.85
CA ALA A 25 -42.40 -14.20 17.29
C ALA A 25 -42.81 -14.42 15.83
N ALA A 26 -41.84 -14.84 15.01
CA ALA A 26 -42.10 -15.60 13.80
C ALA A 26 -41.02 -16.68 13.68
N ALA A 27 -41.41 -17.91 14.01
CA ALA A 27 -40.75 -19.11 13.56
C ALA A 27 -41.17 -19.38 12.10
N ALA A 28 -40.21 -19.68 11.21
CA ALA A 28 -40.28 -20.79 10.25
C ALA A 28 -39.19 -20.70 9.17
N MET A 29 -38.83 -21.89 8.69
CA MET A 29 -38.10 -22.24 7.47
C MET A 29 -36.57 -22.19 7.49
N ARG A 30 -35.99 -23.36 7.80
CA ARG A 30 -34.73 -23.84 7.25
C ARG A 30 -34.89 -24.11 5.74
N PRO A 31 -33.99 -23.62 4.88
CA PRO A 31 -33.78 -24.23 3.58
C PRO A 31 -32.71 -25.31 3.71
N THR A 32 -33.15 -26.57 3.64
CA THR A 32 -32.30 -27.71 3.30
C THR A 32 -32.19 -27.70 1.76
N GLY A 33 -31.07 -27.22 1.23
CA GLY A 33 -30.83 -27.14 -0.20
C GLY A 33 -29.36 -27.34 -0.51
N GLY A 34 -29.00 -28.56 -0.92
CA GLY A 34 -27.69 -28.93 -1.38
C GLY A 34 -27.35 -28.24 -2.70
N GLY A 35 -26.09 -27.84 -2.81
CA GLY A 35 -25.52 -27.23 -4.00
C GLY A 35 -24.02 -27.11 -3.82
N VAL A 36 -23.32 -28.24 -3.90
CA VAL A 36 -21.87 -28.29 -3.97
C VAL A 36 -21.45 -27.72 -5.33
N PHE A 37 -21.26 -26.39 -5.39
CA PHE A 37 -20.52 -25.77 -6.48
C PHE A 37 -19.05 -25.79 -6.08
N GLY A 38 -18.26 -26.60 -6.80
CA GLY A 38 -16.81 -26.61 -6.72
C GLY A 38 -16.26 -25.25 -7.13
N GLY A 39 -16.00 -24.40 -6.14
CA GLY A 39 -15.16 -23.22 -6.31
C GLY A 39 -13.74 -23.68 -6.55
N VAL A 40 -13.26 -23.50 -7.77
CA VAL A 40 -11.83 -23.56 -8.08
C VAL A 40 -11.15 -22.51 -7.20
N PRO A 41 -10.14 -22.84 -6.38
CA PRO A 41 -9.42 -21.83 -5.63
C PRO A 41 -8.80 -20.86 -6.64
N VAL A 42 -9.25 -19.60 -6.60
CA VAL A 42 -8.57 -18.51 -7.31
C VAL A 42 -7.19 -18.42 -6.67
N SER A 43 -6.18 -18.91 -7.38
CA SER A 43 -4.79 -18.74 -6.98
C SER A 43 -4.50 -17.25 -7.11
N ASP A 44 -4.46 -16.54 -5.98
CA ASP A 44 -3.94 -15.18 -5.87
C ASP A 44 -2.44 -15.22 -6.18
N ALA A 45 -2.10 -15.34 -7.47
CA ALA A 45 -0.72 -15.18 -7.90
C ALA A 45 -0.32 -13.74 -7.56
N PRO A 46 0.78 -13.53 -6.83
CA PRO A 46 1.21 -12.19 -6.45
C PRO A 46 1.40 -11.37 -7.72
N VAL A 47 0.67 -10.26 -7.82
CA VAL A 47 0.92 -9.26 -8.85
C VAL A 47 2.33 -8.74 -8.59
N ALA A 48 3.27 -9.16 -9.44
CA ALA A 48 4.66 -8.76 -9.34
C ALA A 48 4.73 -7.25 -9.60
N ASP A 49 4.72 -6.48 -8.52
CA ASP A 49 4.82 -5.04 -8.59
C ASP A 49 6.15 -4.69 -9.26
N ALA A 50 6.07 -3.96 -10.37
CA ALA A 50 7.22 -3.69 -11.21
C ALA A 50 8.18 -2.75 -10.47
N SER A 51 9.30 -3.31 -10.02
CA SER A 51 10.53 -2.57 -9.72
C SER A 51 10.54 -1.75 -8.42
N SER A 52 10.60 -2.41 -7.26
CA SER A 52 11.41 -1.87 -6.17
C SER A 52 12.86 -2.29 -6.43
N ALA A 53 13.68 -1.36 -6.94
CA ALA A 53 15.11 -1.60 -7.05
C ALA A 53 15.65 -1.98 -5.65
N PRO A 54 16.50 -3.03 -5.54
CA PRO A 54 17.00 -3.46 -4.25
C PRO A 54 17.73 -2.29 -3.56
N VAL A 55 17.30 -1.97 -2.35
CA VAL A 55 17.90 -0.90 -1.56
C VAL A 55 19.18 -1.47 -0.93
N PRO A 56 20.36 -0.91 -1.22
CA PRO A 56 21.58 -1.34 -0.57
C PRO A 56 21.50 -1.04 0.93
N LEU A 57 21.87 -2.02 1.74
CA LEU A 57 22.00 -1.88 3.19
C LEU A 57 23.49 -1.75 3.55
N THR A 58 23.79 -1.68 4.86
CA THR A 58 25.17 -1.72 5.36
C THR A 58 25.92 -2.90 4.75
N SER A 59 27.02 -2.64 4.05
CA SER A 59 27.86 -3.65 3.42
C SER A 59 29.30 -3.50 3.88
N ASP A 60 30.04 -4.60 3.93
CA ASP A 60 31.50 -4.58 4.06
C ASP A 60 32.17 -5.13 2.80
N ALA A 61 33.51 -5.22 2.82
CA ALA A 61 34.28 -5.72 1.69
C ALA A 61 33.99 -7.18 1.32
N ARG A 62 33.32 -7.95 2.20
CA ARG A 62 33.14 -9.41 2.12
C ARG A 62 31.68 -9.81 1.89
N LEU A 63 30.74 -9.05 2.44
CA LEU A 63 29.32 -9.32 2.41
C LEU A 63 28.56 -8.04 2.02
N GLN A 64 27.82 -8.14 0.92
CA GLN A 64 26.88 -7.12 0.48
C GLN A 64 25.47 -7.50 0.93
N LEU A 65 24.80 -6.55 1.58
CA LEU A 65 23.41 -6.67 2.01
C LEU A 65 22.53 -5.80 1.12
N SER A 66 21.41 -6.34 0.69
CA SER A 66 20.38 -5.61 -0.04
C SER A 66 19.01 -6.05 0.43
N VAL A 67 18.01 -5.20 0.27
CA VAL A 67 16.62 -5.54 0.57
C VAL A 67 15.70 -5.07 -0.54
N SER A 68 14.84 -5.97 -1.00
CA SER A 68 13.67 -5.61 -1.79
C SER A 68 12.42 -5.79 -0.96
N LYS A 69 11.44 -4.90 -1.17
CA LYS A 69 10.14 -4.96 -0.50
C LYS A 69 9.08 -5.24 -1.54
N THR A 70 8.20 -6.18 -1.23
CA THR A 70 7.04 -6.54 -2.05
C THR A 70 5.79 -6.51 -1.19
N ALA A 71 4.71 -5.94 -1.72
CA ALA A 71 3.43 -5.92 -1.05
C ALA A 71 2.73 -7.28 -1.28
N GLY A 72 2.70 -8.15 -0.27
CA GLY A 72 1.87 -9.36 -0.27
C GLY A 72 0.44 -9.07 0.18
N ALA A 73 -0.54 -9.93 -0.12
CA ALA A 73 -1.95 -9.67 0.17
C ALA A 73 -2.23 -9.41 1.67
N SER A 74 -1.61 -10.18 2.56
CA SER A 74 -1.84 -10.12 4.01
C SER A 74 -0.64 -9.63 4.80
N ALA A 75 0.52 -9.44 4.17
CA ALA A 75 1.79 -9.09 4.80
C ALA A 75 2.67 -8.25 3.87
N ALA A 76 3.63 -7.51 4.43
CA ALA A 76 4.75 -6.97 3.68
C ALA A 76 5.84 -8.04 3.59
N GLU A 77 6.21 -8.40 2.37
CA GLU A 77 7.27 -9.35 2.11
C GLU A 77 8.58 -8.58 1.89
N LEU A 78 9.62 -8.99 2.60
CA LEU A 78 10.96 -8.46 2.45
C LEU A 78 11.85 -9.61 1.98
N ALA A 79 12.63 -9.39 0.92
CA ALA A 79 13.69 -10.30 0.53
C ALA A 79 15.02 -9.65 0.87
N ILE A 80 15.71 -10.19 1.87
CA ILE A 80 17.04 -9.75 2.30
C ILE A 80 18.07 -10.54 1.49
N GLY A 81 18.62 -9.89 0.46
CA GLY A 81 19.66 -10.44 -0.39
C GLY A 81 21.03 -10.34 0.28
N LEU A 82 21.67 -11.50 0.46
CA LEU A 82 23.03 -11.66 0.98
C LEU A 82 23.93 -12.10 -0.16
N ARG A 83 24.99 -11.34 -0.44
CA ARG A 83 25.96 -11.67 -1.50
C ARG A 83 27.38 -11.63 -0.99
N SER A 84 28.09 -12.76 -1.07
CA SER A 84 29.54 -12.80 -0.80
C SER A 84 30.29 -12.21 -1.99
N SER A 85 31.26 -11.34 -1.72
CA SER A 85 32.12 -10.72 -2.73
C SER A 85 33.42 -11.51 -2.98
N GLY A 86 33.73 -12.50 -2.15
CA GLY A 86 35.04 -13.14 -2.13
C GLY A 86 35.02 -14.52 -1.47
N ALA A 87 35.65 -14.64 -0.31
CA ALA A 87 35.81 -15.90 0.40
C ALA A 87 34.45 -16.54 0.81
N PRO A 88 34.39 -17.88 0.94
CA PRO A 88 33.21 -18.54 1.48
C PRO A 88 32.99 -18.12 2.94
N LEU A 89 31.73 -17.92 3.30
CA LEU A 89 31.29 -17.51 4.63
C LEU A 89 30.52 -18.66 5.28
N ARG A 90 30.65 -18.79 6.60
CA ARG A 90 30.01 -19.85 7.40
C ARG A 90 29.23 -19.24 8.55
N SER A 91 28.29 -20.00 9.09
CA SER A 91 27.55 -19.66 10.31
C SER A 91 26.87 -18.29 10.20
N ILE A 92 26.22 -18.02 9.07
CA ILE A 92 25.54 -16.74 8.85
C ILE A 92 24.24 -16.75 9.64
N ALA A 93 24.05 -15.80 10.55
CA ALA A 93 22.81 -15.63 11.27
C ALA A 93 22.23 -14.25 10.99
N VAL A 94 20.97 -14.20 10.58
CA VAL A 94 20.21 -12.96 10.40
C VAL A 94 19.23 -12.85 11.55
N ALA A 95 19.35 -11.78 12.32
CA ALA A 95 18.45 -11.43 13.41
C ALA A 95 17.80 -10.08 13.12
N LEU A 96 16.48 -10.02 13.18
CA LEU A 96 15.71 -8.78 13.10
C LEU A 96 15.09 -8.50 14.46
N ASP A 97 15.28 -7.29 14.98
CA ASP A 97 14.54 -6.78 16.11
C ASP A 97 13.22 -6.19 15.63
N VAL A 98 12.13 -6.66 16.22
CA VAL A 98 10.77 -6.42 15.74
C VAL A 98 10.08 -5.52 16.75
N PRO A 99 9.67 -4.31 16.36
CA PRO A 99 8.83 -3.46 17.20
C PRO A 99 7.61 -4.23 17.70
N LEU A 100 7.15 -3.97 18.93
CA LEU A 100 5.99 -4.64 19.54
C LEU A 100 4.70 -4.49 18.71
N SER A 101 4.66 -3.53 17.79
CA SER A 101 3.55 -3.28 16.88
C SER A 101 3.56 -4.18 15.64
N LEU A 102 4.61 -4.96 15.38
CA LEU A 102 4.76 -5.81 14.21
C LEU A 102 4.90 -7.28 14.61
N ARG A 103 4.45 -8.18 13.73
CA ARG A 103 4.78 -9.61 13.77
C ARG A 103 5.67 -9.92 12.58
N LEU A 104 6.70 -10.73 12.82
CA LEU A 104 7.69 -11.09 11.83
C LEU A 104 7.83 -12.62 11.78
N SER A 105 7.84 -13.16 10.57
CA SER A 105 8.28 -14.53 10.30
C SER A 105 9.41 -14.50 9.29
N LEU A 106 10.53 -15.16 9.61
CA LEU A 106 11.66 -15.31 8.69
C LEU A 106 11.62 -16.69 8.05
N SER A 107 11.58 -16.75 6.73
CA SER A 107 11.76 -17.99 6.00
C SER A 107 13.23 -18.18 5.64
N PRO A 108 13.82 -19.37 5.88
CA PRO A 108 15.15 -19.66 5.40
C PRO A 108 15.18 -19.61 3.86
N PRO A 109 16.36 -19.39 3.24
CA PRO A 109 16.49 -19.52 1.80
C PRO A 109 15.99 -20.90 1.35
N ALA A 110 15.36 -20.93 0.17
CA ALA A 110 14.68 -22.10 -0.37
C ALA A 110 15.52 -23.40 -0.26
N PRO A 111 14.86 -24.56 -0.10
CA PRO A 111 15.44 -25.82 0.39
C PRO A 111 16.73 -26.30 -0.30
N PRO A 112 17.54 -27.13 0.41
CA PRO A 112 17.04 -28.35 1.09
C PRO A 112 16.50 -28.22 2.53
N ALA A 113 16.55 -27.06 3.20
CA ALA A 113 16.02 -26.92 4.57
C ALA A 113 14.49 -26.63 4.59
N SER A 114 13.66 -27.68 4.57
CA SER A 114 12.22 -27.57 4.82
C SER A 114 11.92 -27.49 6.32
N GLY A 115 12.03 -26.29 6.88
CA GLY A 115 11.54 -25.98 8.22
C GLY A 115 10.98 -24.58 8.24
N LEU A 116 9.70 -24.42 8.56
CA LEU A 116 9.10 -23.11 8.77
C LEU A 116 9.71 -22.52 10.06
N VAL A 117 10.69 -21.64 9.92
CA VAL A 117 11.29 -20.96 11.07
C VAL A 117 10.34 -19.83 11.48
N SER A 118 9.58 -20.01 12.55
CA SER A 118 8.78 -18.94 13.13
C SER A 118 9.63 -18.18 14.14
N GLY A 119 10.05 -16.96 13.80
CA GLY A 119 10.71 -16.08 14.76
C GLY A 119 11.55 -14.95 14.13
N PRO A 120 12.14 -14.11 15.00
CA PRO A 120 12.97 -12.96 14.61
C PRO A 120 14.38 -13.33 14.15
N ARG A 121 14.75 -14.61 14.15
CA ARG A 121 16.10 -15.08 13.83
C ARG A 121 16.06 -16.25 12.88
N CYS A 122 16.95 -16.25 11.90
CA CYS A 122 17.22 -17.39 11.02
C CYS A 122 18.74 -17.57 10.85
N SER A 123 19.17 -18.79 10.53
CA SER A 123 20.57 -19.10 10.27
C SER A 123 20.75 -19.85 8.95
N ILE A 124 21.89 -19.63 8.32
CA ILE A 124 22.35 -20.23 7.07
C ILE A 124 23.73 -20.81 7.35
N THR A 125 23.89 -22.10 7.06
CA THR A 125 25.13 -22.82 7.41
C THR A 125 26.35 -22.31 6.65
N GLU A 126 26.20 -22.10 5.34
CA GLU A 126 27.31 -21.71 4.46
C GLU A 126 26.80 -20.86 3.29
N LEU A 127 27.61 -19.89 2.89
CA LEU A 127 27.47 -19.12 1.66
C LEU A 127 28.76 -19.24 0.87
N HIS A 128 28.66 -19.84 -0.32
CA HIS A 128 29.81 -20.06 -1.17
C HIS A 128 30.42 -18.75 -1.69
N ALA A 129 31.69 -18.84 -2.11
CA ALA A 129 32.41 -17.74 -2.72
C ALA A 129 31.66 -17.21 -3.95
N ALA A 130 31.52 -15.88 -4.05
CA ALA A 130 30.70 -15.21 -5.06
C ALA A 130 29.22 -15.65 -5.10
N GLY A 131 28.75 -16.40 -4.10
CA GLY A 131 27.38 -16.87 -3.97
C GLY A 131 26.43 -15.73 -3.55
N ALA A 132 25.18 -15.84 -3.99
CA ALA A 132 24.08 -15.01 -3.55
C ALA A 132 22.96 -15.88 -2.99
N THR A 133 22.37 -15.46 -1.89
CA THR A 133 21.20 -16.11 -1.29
C THR A 133 20.24 -15.04 -0.75
N SER A 134 18.96 -15.37 -0.60
CA SER A 134 17.95 -14.45 -0.09
C SER A 134 17.21 -15.06 1.08
N VAL A 135 17.13 -14.32 2.19
CA VAL A 135 16.25 -14.64 3.31
C VAL A 135 14.92 -13.93 3.11
N GLY A 136 13.82 -14.67 3.16
CA GLY A 136 12.49 -14.09 3.14
C GLY A 136 12.06 -13.63 4.54
N ALA A 137 11.43 -12.47 4.64
CA ALA A 137 10.76 -12.01 5.84
C ALA A 137 9.32 -11.62 5.50
N SER A 138 8.37 -12.05 6.31
CA SER A 138 6.98 -11.63 6.22
C SER A 138 6.65 -10.79 7.45
N VAL A 139 6.23 -9.54 7.22
CA VAL A 139 5.91 -8.56 8.25
C VAL A 139 4.41 -8.28 8.23
N THR A 140 3.75 -8.42 9.37
CA THR A 140 2.34 -8.06 9.55
C THR A 140 2.18 -7.09 10.71
N CYS A 141 1.15 -6.26 10.68
CA CYS A 141 0.82 -5.34 11.77
C CYS A 141 0.12 -6.10 12.89
N ALA A 142 0.73 -6.13 14.09
CA ALA A 142 0.10 -6.66 15.29
C ALA A 142 -0.91 -5.67 15.91
N THR A 143 -0.61 -4.37 15.79
CA THR A 143 -1.41 -3.28 16.33
C THR A 143 -1.45 -2.13 15.32
N ALA A 144 -2.48 -1.29 15.39
CA ALA A 144 -2.57 -0.12 14.50
C ALA A 144 -1.53 0.97 14.74
N ALA A 145 -0.95 1.01 15.95
CA ALA A 145 0.21 1.84 16.24
C ALA A 145 1.41 1.51 15.31
N ALA A 146 1.39 0.37 14.60
CA ALA A 146 2.34 0.00 13.56
C ALA A 146 2.38 0.95 12.37
N ALA A 147 1.35 1.77 12.15
CA ALA A 147 1.33 2.68 11.00
C ALA A 147 2.24 3.90 11.18
N ALA A 148 2.71 4.19 12.40
CA ALA A 148 3.76 5.19 12.57
C ALA A 148 5.05 4.64 11.95
N GLU A 149 5.79 5.48 11.20
CA GLU A 149 7.09 5.13 10.59
C GLU A 149 7.92 4.25 11.54
N GLN A 150 8.01 2.96 11.22
CA GLN A 150 8.75 1.98 12.03
C GLN A 150 10.12 1.77 11.41
N HIS A 151 11.07 1.35 12.22
CA HIS A 151 12.35 0.86 11.74
C HIS A 151 12.53 -0.57 12.22
N LEU A 152 12.81 -1.48 11.29
CA LEU A 152 13.35 -2.80 11.64
C LEU A 152 14.85 -2.65 11.83
N LEU A 153 15.34 -3.01 13.01
CA LEU A 153 16.78 -3.10 13.24
C LEU A 153 17.20 -4.53 12.91
N GLY A 154 18.25 -4.67 12.12
CA GLY A 154 18.76 -5.96 11.68
C GLY A 154 20.22 -6.13 12.02
N GLN A 155 20.60 -7.36 12.32
CA GLN A 155 21.98 -7.76 12.53
C GLN A 155 22.27 -9.03 11.72
N VAL A 156 23.36 -9.02 10.97
CA VAL A 156 23.92 -10.21 10.29
C VAL A 156 25.26 -10.53 10.93
N SER A 157 25.37 -11.69 11.58
CA SER A 157 26.65 -12.22 12.05
C SER A 157 27.12 -13.35 11.13
N TYR A 158 28.42 -13.42 10.87
CA TYR A 158 29.01 -14.46 10.02
C TYR A 158 30.47 -14.75 10.39
N THR A 159 30.97 -15.92 10.02
CA THR A 159 32.36 -16.33 10.21
C THR A 159 33.04 -16.53 8.86
N GLU A 160 34.25 -15.99 8.68
CA GLU A 160 35.04 -16.24 7.48
C GLU A 160 35.60 -17.67 7.50
N ALA A 161 35.41 -18.44 6.43
CA ALA A 161 35.79 -19.86 6.42
C ALA A 161 37.32 -20.09 6.52
N LEU A 162 38.12 -19.15 6.00
CA LEU A 162 39.58 -19.28 5.95
C LEU A 162 40.27 -18.80 7.24
N SER A 163 39.87 -17.65 7.78
CA SER A 163 40.51 -17.05 8.95
C SER A 163 39.86 -17.47 10.27
N GLY A 164 38.60 -17.93 10.23
CA GLY A 164 37.78 -18.14 11.43
C GLY A 164 37.34 -16.84 12.12
N ALA A 165 37.62 -15.67 11.55
CA ALA A 165 37.23 -14.39 12.11
C ALA A 165 35.70 -14.22 12.07
N SER A 166 35.14 -13.71 13.17
CA SER A 166 33.71 -13.40 13.29
C SER A 166 33.44 -11.94 12.99
N HIS A 167 32.38 -11.67 12.24
CA HIS A 167 31.97 -10.35 11.81
C HIS A 167 30.49 -10.11 12.12
N ILE A 168 30.15 -8.85 12.35
CA ILE A 168 28.80 -8.40 12.65
C ILE A 168 28.51 -7.16 11.81
N LEU A 169 27.41 -7.20 11.05
CA LEU A 169 26.86 -6.07 10.32
C LEU A 169 25.51 -5.69 10.89
N SER A 170 25.35 -4.44 11.28
CA SER A 170 24.07 -3.88 11.73
C SER A 170 23.48 -2.98 10.67
N PHE A 171 22.17 -3.05 10.47
CA PHE A 171 21.45 -2.22 9.52
C PHE A 171 20.10 -1.77 10.08
N GLN A 172 19.58 -0.69 9.52
CA GLN A 172 18.26 -0.16 9.84
C GLN A 172 17.43 -0.13 8.56
N LEU A 173 16.26 -0.76 8.60
CA LEU A 173 15.33 -0.79 7.48
C LEU A 173 14.10 0.04 7.83
N PRO A 174 13.94 1.25 7.27
CA PRO A 174 12.73 2.04 7.46
C PRO A 174 11.55 1.35 6.80
N LEU A 175 10.45 1.17 7.54
CA LEU A 175 9.15 0.71 7.04
C LEU A 175 8.21 1.91 6.97
N LYS A 176 7.74 2.20 5.75
CA LYS A 176 6.78 3.26 5.50
C LYS A 176 5.35 2.72 5.57
N PRO A 177 4.34 3.57 5.82
CA PRO A 177 2.94 3.14 5.79
C PRO A 177 2.56 2.43 4.48
N SER A 178 3.07 2.87 3.32
CA SER A 178 2.85 2.19 2.03
C SER A 178 3.33 0.76 1.98
N ASP A 179 4.37 0.41 2.75
CA ASP A 179 4.88 -0.96 2.76
C ASP A 179 3.85 -1.90 3.42
N LEU A 180 3.01 -1.37 4.32
CA LEU A 180 2.05 -2.11 5.14
C LEU A 180 0.59 -1.89 4.71
N LEU A 181 0.26 -0.79 4.04
CA LEU A 181 -1.10 -0.49 3.59
C LEU A 181 -1.44 -1.34 2.37
N ARG A 182 -2.64 -1.93 2.37
CA ARG A 182 -3.19 -2.72 1.27
C ARG A 182 -4.49 -2.10 0.78
N PRO A 183 -4.81 -2.19 -0.51
CA PRO A 183 -6.15 -1.84 -1.00
C PRO A 183 -7.23 -2.56 -0.20
N HIS A 184 -8.26 -1.83 0.20
CA HIS A 184 -9.41 -2.39 0.90
C HIS A 184 -10.67 -2.11 0.10
N LYS A 185 -11.17 -3.16 -0.55
CA LYS A 185 -12.36 -3.12 -1.39
C LYS A 185 -13.62 -2.88 -0.55
N ILE A 186 -14.15 -1.67 -0.62
CA ILE A 186 -15.44 -1.30 -0.02
C ILE A 186 -16.31 -0.56 -1.04
N SER A 187 -17.63 -0.68 -0.90
CA SER A 187 -18.56 0.08 -1.73
C SER A 187 -18.62 1.54 -1.29
N THR A 188 -19.04 2.44 -2.19
CA THR A 188 -19.31 3.85 -1.85
C THR A 188 -20.27 4.00 -0.65
N GLN A 189 -21.29 3.14 -0.56
CA GLN A 189 -22.23 3.14 0.57
C GLN A 189 -21.54 2.75 1.88
N GLN A 190 -20.70 1.72 1.86
CA GLN A 190 -19.90 1.31 3.02
C GLN A 190 -18.91 2.40 3.43
N PHE A 191 -18.22 3.03 2.47
CA PHE A 191 -17.33 4.16 2.71
C PHE A 191 -18.07 5.29 3.43
N GLY A 192 -19.25 5.70 2.92
CA GLY A 192 -20.08 6.73 3.53
C GLY A 192 -20.54 6.38 4.94
N ALA A 193 -20.88 5.10 5.19
CA ALA A 193 -21.27 4.63 6.52
C ALA A 193 -20.09 4.60 7.51
N MET A 194 -18.88 4.26 7.03
CA MET A 194 -17.66 4.22 7.84
C MET A 194 -17.09 5.60 8.13
N TRP A 195 -17.24 6.56 7.21
CA TRP A 195 -16.67 7.91 7.30
C TRP A 195 -16.90 8.65 8.63
N PRO A 196 -18.11 8.71 9.21
CA PRO A 196 -18.33 9.35 10.51
C PRO A 196 -17.75 8.56 11.69
N ALA A 197 -17.60 7.23 11.57
CA ALA A 197 -17.03 6.39 12.61
C ALA A 197 -15.50 6.49 12.72
N HIS A 198 -14.82 7.00 11.68
CA HIS A 198 -13.38 7.23 11.65
C HIS A 198 -13.09 8.68 12.03
N ALA A 199 -13.17 8.96 13.34
CA ALA A 199 -13.14 10.31 13.88
C ALA A 199 -11.77 11.02 13.79
N ALA A 200 -10.67 10.28 13.63
CA ALA A 200 -9.37 10.90 13.49
C ALA A 200 -9.20 11.38 12.04
N GLU A 201 -9.04 12.68 11.86
CA GLU A 201 -9.04 13.34 10.56
C GLU A 201 -7.82 14.25 10.38
N ARG A 202 -7.21 14.17 9.20
CA ARG A 202 -6.28 15.17 8.68
C ARG A 202 -6.73 15.64 7.33
N LYS A 203 -6.69 16.95 7.14
CA LYS A 203 -7.16 17.62 5.94
C LYS A 203 -6.11 18.61 5.45
N THR A 204 -5.88 18.62 4.15
CA THR A 204 -5.00 19.58 3.48
C THR A 204 -5.60 20.07 2.19
N VAL A 205 -5.21 21.28 1.80
CA VAL A 205 -5.54 21.84 0.49
C VAL A 205 -4.22 22.13 -0.22
N VAL A 206 -4.00 21.41 -1.30
CA VAL A 206 -2.80 21.50 -2.14
C VAL A 206 -3.16 22.34 -3.34
N THR A 207 -2.74 23.62 -3.34
CA THR A 207 -2.90 24.50 -4.49
C THR A 207 -1.86 24.14 -5.56
N THR A 208 -2.29 23.90 -6.80
CA THR A 208 -1.38 23.67 -7.92
C THR A 208 -0.93 25.03 -8.44
N ALA A 209 0.29 25.45 -8.05
CA ALA A 209 0.85 26.74 -8.47
C ALA A 209 1.06 26.85 -10.00
N ALA A 210 1.06 25.72 -10.72
CA ALA A 210 1.46 25.62 -12.12
C ALA A 210 0.40 26.04 -13.16
N ALA A 211 -0.88 26.19 -12.79
CA ALA A 211 -1.94 26.42 -13.78
C ALA A 211 -2.14 27.89 -14.21
N ALA A 212 -1.26 28.82 -13.80
CA ALA A 212 -1.37 30.23 -14.21
C ALA A 212 -0.91 30.50 -15.65
N ALA A 213 -0.23 29.55 -16.29
CA ALA A 213 0.32 29.69 -17.65
C ALA A 213 -0.26 28.69 -18.68
N ALA A 214 -1.29 27.92 -18.34
CA ALA A 214 -1.95 27.04 -19.31
C ALA A 214 -2.74 27.90 -20.32
N PRO A 215 -2.50 27.79 -21.64
CA PRO A 215 -3.25 28.56 -22.62
C PRO A 215 -4.72 28.12 -22.59
N LYS A 216 -5.64 29.08 -22.76
CA LYS A 216 -7.08 28.81 -22.74
C LYS A 216 -7.46 27.95 -23.96
N TRP A 217 -7.42 26.62 -23.83
CA TRP A 217 -8.11 25.77 -24.80
C TRP A 217 -9.60 25.85 -24.54
N PRO A 218 -10.42 26.19 -25.56
CA PRO A 218 -11.86 26.22 -25.38
C PRO A 218 -12.36 24.80 -25.07
N LEU A 219 -12.99 24.67 -23.90
CA LEU A 219 -13.77 23.51 -23.47
C LEU A 219 -14.86 23.22 -24.52
N LEU A 220 -14.54 22.39 -25.51
CA LEU A 220 -15.54 21.74 -26.35
C LEU A 220 -16.12 20.56 -25.56
N ALA A 221 -16.96 20.92 -24.58
CA ALA A 221 -17.94 20.02 -23.99
C ALA A 221 -19.02 19.73 -25.03
N ARG A 222 -18.79 18.78 -25.95
CA ARG A 222 -19.87 18.08 -26.65
C ARG A 222 -19.52 16.60 -26.82
N GLY A 223 -20.35 15.78 -26.20
CA GLY A 223 -20.19 14.34 -26.12
C GLY A 223 -20.09 13.65 -27.48
N ARG A 224 -19.14 12.73 -27.56
CA ARG A 224 -19.29 11.36 -28.05
C ARG A 224 -17.93 10.70 -27.86
N ALA A 225 -17.93 9.56 -27.18
CA ALA A 225 -16.81 8.64 -27.23
C ALA A 225 -16.57 8.30 -28.71
N LEU A 226 -15.48 8.79 -29.26
CA LEU A 226 -14.98 8.39 -30.57
C LEU A 226 -13.51 8.07 -30.42
N HIS A 227 -13.22 6.81 -30.72
CA HIS A 227 -11.90 6.27 -30.97
C HIS A 227 -11.11 7.19 -31.90
N THR A 228 -10.05 7.80 -31.37
CA THR A 228 -9.00 8.42 -32.19
C THR A 228 -7.66 8.07 -31.59
N CYS A 229 -7.23 6.83 -31.83
CA CYS A 229 -5.84 6.37 -31.69
C CYS A 229 -5.11 6.36 -33.05
N ALA A 230 -5.54 7.19 -34.00
CA ALA A 230 -4.94 7.25 -35.34
C ALA A 230 -4.52 8.68 -35.66
N ALA A 231 -3.34 9.07 -35.19
CA ALA A 231 -2.44 10.02 -35.86
C ALA A 231 -1.33 10.42 -34.88
N LEU A 232 -0.28 9.61 -34.75
CA LEU A 232 1.07 10.10 -34.44
C LEU A 232 2.08 9.02 -34.85
N GLY A 233 2.58 9.18 -36.07
CA GLY A 233 3.88 8.75 -36.60
C GLY A 233 4.52 7.44 -36.13
N CYS A 234 4.24 6.34 -36.83
CA CYS A 234 5.19 5.25 -37.01
C CYS A 234 5.38 5.00 -38.51
N LEU A 235 6.36 5.66 -39.13
CA LEU A 235 6.96 5.22 -40.38
C LEU A 235 8.33 4.64 -40.04
N PRO A 236 8.59 3.39 -40.46
CA PRO A 236 9.84 3.15 -41.15
C PRO A 236 9.54 2.69 -42.58
N ALA A 237 10.25 3.31 -43.52
CA ALA A 237 10.28 2.88 -44.90
C ALA A 237 10.84 1.45 -44.99
N ALA A 238 10.02 0.49 -45.40
CA ALA A 238 10.49 -0.79 -45.93
C ALA A 238 9.53 -1.28 -47.02
N ARG A 239 10.14 -1.68 -48.14
CA ARG A 239 9.52 -1.94 -49.44
C ARG A 239 8.53 -3.10 -49.42
N LEU A 240 7.45 -2.90 -50.19
CA LEU A 240 6.47 -3.88 -50.66
C LEU A 240 7.10 -5.17 -51.23
N ARG A 241 6.57 -6.33 -50.83
CA ARG A 241 6.24 -7.44 -51.75
C ARG A 241 4.91 -8.08 -51.36
N ALA A 242 4.11 -8.32 -52.38
CA ALA A 242 2.73 -8.76 -52.35
C ALA A 242 2.55 -10.22 -51.91
N GLY A 243 1.46 -10.49 -51.19
CA GLY A 243 1.02 -11.85 -50.85
C GLY A 243 -0.25 -11.82 -50.00
N THR A 244 -1.40 -12.02 -50.64
CA THR A 244 -2.76 -12.02 -50.10
C THR A 244 -3.04 -13.16 -49.11
N ARG A 245 -3.43 -12.85 -47.86
CA ARG A 245 -4.21 -13.72 -46.95
C ARG A 245 -5.08 -12.89 -45.99
N PRO A 246 -6.25 -13.39 -45.55
CA PRO A 246 -7.24 -12.61 -44.81
C PRO A 246 -6.85 -12.41 -43.33
N TRP A 247 -7.20 -11.23 -42.80
CA TRP A 247 -6.98 -10.82 -41.42
C TRP A 247 -7.76 -11.73 -40.44
N SER A 248 -7.04 -12.44 -39.59
CA SER A 248 -7.55 -12.90 -38.30
C SER A 248 -7.36 -11.78 -37.26
N ALA A 249 -8.37 -11.57 -36.41
CA ALA A 249 -8.35 -10.60 -35.34
C ALA A 249 -7.28 -10.96 -34.29
N ALA A 250 -6.07 -10.42 -34.46
CA ALA A 250 -5.01 -10.47 -33.47
C ALA A 250 -5.27 -9.39 -32.41
N ARG A 251 -5.49 -9.82 -31.15
CA ARG A 251 -5.52 -8.93 -29.98
C ARG A 251 -4.16 -8.26 -29.86
N CYS A 252 -4.15 -6.94 -29.93
CA CYS A 252 -2.99 -6.12 -29.62
C CYS A 252 -2.86 -6.03 -28.10
N THR A 253 -2.05 -6.90 -27.49
CA THR A 253 -1.63 -6.84 -26.08
C THR A 253 -0.31 -6.08 -25.95
N SER A 254 -0.29 -4.83 -26.42
CA SER A 254 0.91 -3.97 -26.38
C SER A 254 0.75 -2.88 -25.34
N GLN A 255 1.21 -3.18 -24.14
CA GLN A 255 1.30 -2.33 -22.95
C GLN A 255 2.47 -1.33 -23.07
N ARG A 256 2.53 -0.56 -24.17
CA ARG A 256 3.54 0.49 -24.40
C ARG A 256 2.98 1.64 -25.24
N CYS A 257 2.39 2.63 -24.56
CA CYS A 257 2.26 4.00 -25.02
C CYS A 257 2.59 4.93 -23.84
N ASN A 258 3.88 5.04 -23.49
CA ASN A 258 4.39 6.08 -22.61
C ASN A 258 4.94 7.22 -23.48
N ALA A 259 4.08 8.19 -23.78
CA ALA A 259 4.43 9.58 -24.09
C ALA A 259 3.13 10.34 -24.41
N ILE A 260 2.48 10.88 -23.38
CA ILE A 260 1.48 11.92 -23.55
C ILE A 260 1.94 13.10 -22.69
N GLY A 261 2.11 14.26 -23.33
CA GLY A 261 2.49 15.51 -22.66
C GLY A 261 1.57 15.76 -21.48
N MET A 262 2.15 15.76 -20.28
CA MET A 262 1.41 15.91 -19.03
C MET A 262 1.07 17.39 -18.81
N GLU A 263 -0.09 17.79 -19.33
CA GLU A 263 -0.83 18.87 -18.70
C GLU A 263 -1.29 18.36 -17.32
N TRP A 264 -1.01 19.15 -16.29
CA TRP A 264 -1.34 18.85 -14.90
C TRP A 264 -2.86 18.94 -14.66
N SER A 265 -3.61 18.02 -15.23
CA SER A 265 -5.00 17.81 -14.83
C SER A 265 -5.00 17.14 -13.46
N GLY A 266 -5.95 17.48 -12.59
CA GLY A 266 -6.14 16.81 -11.29
C GLY A 266 -6.27 15.28 -11.42
N SER A 267 -6.55 14.77 -12.63
CA SER A 267 -6.56 13.36 -13.00
C SER A 267 -5.18 12.69 -12.89
N THR A 268 -4.06 13.38 -13.12
CA THR A 268 -2.70 12.79 -12.99
C THR A 268 -2.30 12.62 -11.52
N LEU A 269 -2.67 13.58 -10.67
CA LEU A 269 -2.45 13.51 -9.23
C LEU A 269 -3.30 12.41 -8.60
N LEU A 270 -4.55 12.29 -9.08
CA LEU A 270 -5.43 11.18 -8.77
C LEU A 270 -4.81 9.85 -9.23
N LEU A 271 -4.26 9.80 -10.45
CA LEU A 271 -3.57 8.63 -11.01
C LEU A 271 -2.31 8.24 -10.22
N VAL A 272 -1.60 9.20 -9.62
CA VAL A 272 -0.45 8.91 -8.74
C VAL A 272 -0.92 8.27 -7.44
N ILE A 273 -2.06 8.71 -6.90
CA ILE A 273 -2.69 8.10 -5.72
C ILE A 273 -3.25 6.72 -6.06
N THR A 274 -3.89 6.54 -7.22
CA THR A 274 -4.50 5.27 -7.64
C THR A 274 -3.48 4.25 -8.14
N GLY A 275 -2.49 4.69 -8.93
CA GLY A 275 -1.56 3.82 -9.65
C GLY A 275 -0.41 3.28 -8.79
N ARG A 276 -0.09 3.93 -7.68
CA ARG A 276 0.87 3.40 -6.68
C ARG A 276 0.22 2.60 -5.56
N ALA A 277 -1.11 2.61 -5.46
CA ALA A 277 -1.82 1.80 -4.49
C ALA A 277 -1.98 0.33 -4.94
N GLY A 278 -1.53 -0.04 -6.15
CA GLY A 278 -1.93 -1.29 -6.79
C GLY A 278 -3.32 -1.12 -7.40
N ASP A 279 -3.52 -1.70 -8.58
CA ASP A 279 -4.54 -1.36 -9.59
C ASP A 279 -6.03 -1.56 -9.20
N GLU A 280 -6.36 -1.65 -7.91
CA GLU A 280 -7.71 -1.97 -7.47
C GLU A 280 -8.33 -0.92 -6.55
N GLN A 281 -9.23 -0.15 -7.19
CA GLN A 281 -10.46 0.42 -6.65
C GLN A 281 -10.36 1.76 -5.92
N VAL A 282 -10.03 2.78 -6.70
CA VAL A 282 -10.44 4.16 -6.40
C VAL A 282 -11.77 4.43 -7.08
N ASP A 283 -12.81 4.70 -6.30
CA ASP A 283 -14.11 5.10 -6.84
C ASP A 283 -14.09 6.61 -7.10
N THR A 284 -14.59 7.02 -8.28
CA THR A 284 -14.72 8.43 -8.65
C THR A 284 -16.19 8.83 -8.67
N ILE A 285 -16.49 9.96 -8.01
CA ILE A 285 -17.84 10.50 -7.86
C ILE A 285 -17.78 11.97 -8.29
N GLY A 286 -18.04 12.23 -9.58
CA GLY A 286 -17.89 13.57 -10.15
C GLY A 286 -16.44 14.05 -10.12
N MET A 287 -16.15 15.08 -9.31
CA MET A 287 -14.79 15.64 -9.12
C MET A 287 -14.12 15.14 -7.84
N GLU A 288 -14.71 14.13 -7.20
CA GLU A 288 -14.23 13.54 -5.97
C GLU A 288 -13.75 12.13 -6.24
N CYS A 289 -12.75 11.71 -5.47
CA CYS A 289 -12.32 10.33 -5.41
C CYS A 289 -12.36 9.86 -3.96
N ILE A 290 -12.70 8.59 -3.80
CA ILE A 290 -12.62 7.91 -2.52
C ILE A 290 -11.79 6.65 -2.69
N SER A 291 -11.00 6.34 -1.68
CA SER A 291 -10.19 5.14 -1.60
C SER A 291 -10.16 4.65 -0.17
N ALA A 292 -10.11 3.35 0.02
CA ALA A 292 -9.88 2.75 1.33
C ALA A 292 -8.66 1.82 1.28
N GLY A 293 -7.90 1.84 2.36
CA GLY A 293 -6.78 0.94 2.59
C GLY A 293 -6.92 0.24 3.94
N GLN A 294 -6.32 -0.92 4.08
CA GLN A 294 -6.26 -1.70 5.31
C GLN A 294 -4.80 -2.03 5.62
N LEU A 295 -4.38 -1.90 6.86
CA LEU A 295 -3.02 -2.28 7.25
C LEU A 295 -2.89 -3.82 7.28
N ALA A 296 -1.89 -4.35 6.60
CA ALA A 296 -1.62 -5.78 6.43
C ALA A 296 -1.61 -6.53 7.77
N GLY A 297 -2.46 -7.56 7.90
CA GLY A 297 -2.58 -8.37 9.11
C GLY A 297 -3.41 -7.75 10.24
N SER A 298 -4.05 -6.60 10.01
CA SER A 298 -4.90 -5.92 10.99
C SER A 298 -6.28 -5.56 10.42
N GLU A 299 -7.24 -5.23 11.29
CA GLU A 299 -8.58 -4.78 10.91
C GLU A 299 -8.69 -3.26 10.71
N HIS A 300 -7.56 -2.54 10.76
CA HIS A 300 -7.57 -1.09 10.75
C HIS A 300 -7.65 -0.54 9.33
N THR A 301 -8.79 0.10 9.05
CA THR A 301 -9.07 0.79 7.78
C THR A 301 -8.64 2.24 7.84
N VAL A 302 -8.07 2.70 6.73
CA VAL A 302 -7.77 4.09 6.42
C VAL A 302 -8.64 4.51 5.24
N LEU A 303 -9.35 5.63 5.39
CA LEU A 303 -10.21 6.20 4.37
C LEU A 303 -9.55 7.45 3.83
N VAL A 304 -9.50 7.57 2.51
CA VAL A 304 -8.96 8.73 1.81
C VAL A 304 -10.06 9.28 0.93
N HIS A 305 -10.34 10.57 1.07
CA HIS A 305 -11.21 11.34 0.18
C HIS A 305 -10.38 12.46 -0.41
N ALA A 306 -10.32 12.53 -1.74
CA ALA A 306 -9.74 13.68 -2.40
C ALA A 306 -10.79 14.37 -3.27
N LYS A 307 -10.86 15.68 -3.18
CA LYS A 307 -11.82 16.52 -3.87
C LYS A 307 -11.08 17.56 -4.67
N LEU A 308 -11.30 17.58 -5.98
CA LEU A 308 -10.79 18.66 -6.82
C LEU A 308 -11.70 19.88 -6.61
N GLY A 309 -11.13 20.94 -6.04
CA GLY A 309 -11.85 22.13 -5.61
C GLY A 309 -12.37 22.99 -6.77
N LEU A 310 -13.48 23.68 -6.52
CA LEU A 310 -14.19 24.60 -7.43
C LEU A 310 -13.42 25.89 -7.78
N MET A 311 -12.20 26.09 -7.26
CA MET A 311 -11.28 27.16 -7.71
C MET A 311 -10.71 26.84 -9.10
N GLN A 312 -11.58 26.57 -10.07
CA GLN A 312 -11.25 26.22 -11.45
C GLN A 312 -10.29 25.02 -11.58
N GLY A 313 -10.39 24.02 -10.68
CA GLY A 313 -9.53 22.83 -10.73
C GLY A 313 -8.09 23.07 -10.27
N ARG A 314 -7.81 24.19 -9.57
CA ARG A 314 -6.46 24.58 -9.14
C ARG A 314 -6.09 24.17 -7.72
N ALA A 315 -6.97 23.45 -7.02
CA ALA A 315 -6.70 22.99 -5.67
C ALA A 315 -7.20 21.56 -5.50
N LEU A 316 -6.36 20.69 -4.94
CA LEU A 316 -6.77 19.38 -4.45
C LEU A 316 -6.97 19.48 -2.94
N GLU A 317 -8.20 19.25 -2.49
CA GLU A 317 -8.48 19.00 -1.09
C GLU A 317 -8.30 17.51 -0.82
N LEU A 318 -7.40 17.15 0.09
CA LEU A 318 -7.15 15.78 0.50
C LEU A 318 -7.51 15.62 1.98
N THR A 319 -8.38 14.66 2.26
CA THR A 319 -8.81 14.29 3.60
C THR A 319 -8.47 12.82 3.85
N VAL A 320 -7.73 12.55 4.91
CA VAL A 320 -7.38 11.21 5.37
C VAL A 320 -8.06 11.00 6.72
N ARG A 321 -8.76 9.88 6.87
CA ARG A 321 -9.41 9.48 8.11
C ARG A 321 -9.06 8.07 8.51
N SER A 322 -8.94 7.83 9.81
CA SER A 322 -8.95 6.47 10.36
C SER A 322 -9.54 6.47 11.78
N LYS A 323 -9.60 5.30 12.43
CA LYS A 323 -9.96 5.23 13.85
C LYS A 323 -8.85 5.78 14.76
N GLU A 324 -7.63 5.89 14.25
CA GLU A 324 -6.45 6.24 15.04
C GLU A 324 -5.68 7.43 14.49
N LEU A 325 -5.38 8.40 15.36
CA LEU A 325 -4.71 9.62 14.94
C LEU A 325 -3.31 9.37 14.38
N ARG A 326 -2.54 8.43 14.97
CA ARG A 326 -1.18 8.12 14.52
C ARG A 326 -1.14 7.55 13.10
N THR A 327 -2.05 6.63 12.79
CA THR A 327 -2.22 6.07 11.44
C THR A 327 -2.62 7.15 10.45
N THR A 328 -3.57 7.99 10.84
CA THR A 328 -4.02 9.13 10.02
C THR A 328 -2.86 10.07 9.69
N ASP A 329 -2.05 10.43 10.68
CA ASP A 329 -0.90 11.32 10.53
C ASP A 329 0.19 10.74 9.63
N ALA A 330 0.51 9.45 9.79
CA ALA A 330 1.56 8.80 9.02
C ALA A 330 1.17 8.64 7.53
N VAL A 331 -0.05 8.17 7.26
CA VAL A 331 -0.56 8.07 5.88
C VAL A 331 -0.68 9.44 5.25
N TYR A 332 -1.16 10.44 6.00
CA TYR A 332 -1.25 11.81 5.53
C TYR A 332 0.11 12.40 5.15
N ARG A 333 1.16 12.24 5.99
CA ARG A 333 2.53 12.70 5.65
C ARG A 333 3.04 12.04 4.38
N GLN A 334 2.85 10.73 4.25
CA GLN A 334 3.28 10.02 3.06
C GLN A 334 2.56 10.50 1.80
N LEU A 335 1.25 10.72 1.86
CA LEU A 335 0.50 11.30 0.74
C LEU A 335 1.00 12.72 0.43
N GLN A 336 1.29 13.54 1.44
CA GLN A 336 1.88 14.86 1.23
C GLN A 336 3.25 14.79 0.54
N GLU A 337 4.14 13.89 0.95
CA GLU A 337 5.43 13.66 0.29
C GLU A 337 5.24 13.28 -1.17
N LEU A 338 4.31 12.37 -1.47
CA LEU A 338 4.00 11.98 -2.85
C LEU A 338 3.43 13.14 -3.67
N LEU A 339 2.55 13.94 -3.08
CA LEU A 339 1.99 15.15 -3.72
C LEU A 339 3.07 16.21 -3.97
N GLN A 340 4.08 16.31 -3.09
CA GLN A 340 5.22 17.20 -3.26
C GLN A 340 6.20 16.68 -4.33
N GLN A 341 6.48 15.38 -4.36
CA GLN A 341 7.33 14.75 -5.38
C GLN A 341 6.69 14.79 -6.77
N ALA A 342 5.37 14.76 -6.82
CA ALA A 342 4.67 14.91 -8.08
C ALA A 342 4.90 16.29 -8.68
N ARG A 343 4.97 17.37 -7.85
CA ARG A 343 5.02 18.80 -8.23
C ARG A 343 6.33 19.19 -8.92
#